data_AF-A0A932PC20-F1
#
_entry.id   AF-A0A932PC20-F1
#
_cell.length_a   1.000
_cell.length_b   1.000
_cell.length_c   1.000
_cell.angle_alpha   90.00
_cell.angle_beta   90.00
_cell.angle_gamma   90.00
#
_symmetry.space_group_name_H-M   'P 1'
#
loop_
_entity.id
_entity.type
_entity.pdbx_description
1 polymer ?
#
loop_
_entity_poly.entity_id
_entity_poly.type
_entity_poly.pdbx_seq_one_letter_code
_entity_poly.pdbx_strand_id
1 'polypeptide(L)'
;MKIANTVARRYRGQKLSPSRKREHPRLIGPEWLEQRLLLAGPDRFEPNESLAAAADIGVGPGAHLAGLTLDSTADQDWYRFELLRKDSIDVKASSVSNVDLKVFDASGQPKGSSQNTVSLTNLDPGTYYVKAFDVGGATNSDYRLVIEPGSSSSTRVFYVNVKNDPTTADNFYTTVSGDNANNGKSDKTPKENVQGVLSDPNYNLTGTDLVVIDTGTYGGSPVQIFLADQGAAYAGSPDRSTGSNFNLNGTRFDVVDGDGNLFYGLRFTGSGGTGISARASSLNNEIRGNTFTDTTTAVRISGSSTAYIHHNVISGNTSQGILVGNSPAVSSPVCTNASTGSSVCIVNNTIYAPADNAVAVQIQGASSNVGLRNNILWAKGNNGYDISVADDSQTGFSSDFNNLFASANGKLVLWQKPFGDLLDWQMEANFDNHSIGFTSPGGTADT
;
A
#
# COMPACT_ATOMS: atom_id res chain seq x y z
N MET A 1 56.01 78.83 30.45
CA MET A 1 57.32 78.65 29.82
C MET A 1 57.61 77.15 29.75
N LYS A 2 57.65 76.56 28.54
CA LYS A 2 58.47 75.41 28.08
C LYS A 2 58.80 74.30 29.14
N ILE A 3 58.45 73.02 29.01
CA ILE A 3 58.85 72.00 28.00
C ILE A 3 58.16 70.65 28.28
N ALA A 4 58.04 69.83 27.22
CA ALA A 4 57.51 68.46 27.06
C ALA A 4 58.01 67.36 28.02
N ASN A 5 57.26 66.28 28.24
CA ASN A 5 57.29 65.04 27.42
C ASN A 5 56.42 63.91 28.01
N THR A 6 55.88 63.11 27.08
CA THR A 6 55.13 61.85 27.15
C THR A 6 55.61 60.81 28.17
N VAL A 7 54.71 60.06 28.82
CA VAL A 7 54.71 58.57 28.97
C VAL A 7 53.44 58.07 29.71
N ALA A 8 52.77 57.09 29.07
CA ALA A 8 51.91 56.01 29.56
C ALA A 8 50.91 56.24 30.73
N ARG A 9 49.61 56.19 30.42
CA ARG A 9 48.57 55.74 31.36
C ARG A 9 47.87 54.49 30.84
N ARG A 10 48.03 53.39 31.59
CA ARG A 10 47.35 52.10 31.44
C ARG A 10 45.83 52.31 31.59
N TYR A 11 45.05 51.98 30.56
CA TYR A 11 43.61 51.82 30.67
C TYR A 11 43.24 50.35 30.93
N ARG A 12 42.33 50.17 31.89
CA ARG A 12 41.77 48.90 32.38
C ARG A 12 41.19 48.06 31.24
N GLY A 13 41.41 46.75 31.32
CA GLY A 13 40.82 45.76 30.43
C GLY A 13 39.30 45.76 30.51
N GLN A 14 38.64 46.09 29.40
CA GLN A 14 37.29 45.62 29.10
C GLN A 14 37.39 44.16 28.65
N LYS A 15 36.71 43.26 29.36
CA LYS A 15 36.48 41.89 28.92
C LYS A 15 35.65 41.94 27.63
N LEU A 16 36.28 41.50 26.53
CA LEU A 16 35.62 41.23 25.26
C LEU A 16 34.60 40.10 25.46
N SER A 17 33.39 40.31 24.95
CA SER A 17 32.32 39.31 24.87
C SER A 17 32.77 38.11 24.04
N PRO A 18 32.37 36.86 24.38
CA PRO A 18 32.70 35.71 23.56
C PRO A 18 31.99 35.79 22.22
N SER A 19 32.77 35.50 21.18
CA SER A 19 32.44 35.43 19.76
C SER A 19 31.05 34.89 19.45
N ARG A 20 30.32 35.62 18.58
CA ARG A 20 29.29 35.02 17.71
C ARG A 20 29.87 33.76 17.07
N LYS A 21 29.32 32.59 17.40
CA LYS A 21 29.51 31.40 16.59
C LYS A 21 29.12 31.78 15.16
N ARG A 22 30.08 31.71 14.23
CA ARG A 22 29.75 31.67 12.81
C ARG A 22 28.93 30.41 12.61
N GLU A 23 27.65 30.57 12.30
CA GLU A 23 26.88 29.46 11.75
C GLU A 23 27.59 29.03 10.47
N HIS A 24 28.11 27.80 10.47
CA HIS A 24 28.50 27.15 9.25
C HIS A 24 27.23 27.00 8.40
N PRO A 25 27.23 27.41 7.12
CA PRO A 25 26.10 27.11 6.25
C PRO A 25 25.92 25.60 6.26
N ARG A 26 24.70 25.13 6.58
CA ARG A 26 24.34 23.72 6.44
C ARG A 26 24.65 23.35 5.00
N LEU A 27 25.67 22.52 4.80
CA LEU A 27 25.89 21.86 3.53
C LEU A 27 24.64 21.03 3.28
N ILE A 28 23.80 21.51 2.37
CA ILE A 28 22.73 20.73 1.78
C ILE A 28 23.45 19.63 1.00
N GLY A 29 23.37 18.39 1.48
CA GLY A 29 23.96 17.25 0.80
C GLY A 29 23.40 17.12 -0.61
N PRO A 30 24.18 16.65 -1.59
CA PRO A 30 23.74 16.46 -2.97
C PRO A 30 22.52 15.51 -3.07
N GLU A 31 22.35 14.63 -2.08
CA GLU A 31 21.18 13.76 -1.94
C GLU A 31 19.82 14.47 -1.74
N TRP A 32 19.81 15.79 -1.47
CA TRP A 32 18.58 16.59 -1.37
C TRP A 32 18.34 17.55 -2.53
N LEU A 33 19.27 17.63 -3.50
CA LEU A 33 19.10 18.45 -4.71
C LEU A 33 18.61 17.63 -5.92
N GLU A 34 18.80 16.31 -5.94
CA GLU A 34 18.49 15.51 -7.14
C GLU A 34 17.06 14.99 -7.24
N GLN A 35 16.24 15.06 -6.18
CA GLN A 35 14.85 14.55 -6.23
C GLN A 35 13.75 15.59 -6.47
N ARG A 36 14.08 16.89 -6.52
CA ARG A 36 13.09 17.95 -6.83
C ARG A 36 13.40 18.74 -8.11
N LEU A 37 14.44 18.35 -8.85
CA LEU A 37 14.92 19.02 -10.05
C LEU A 37 15.28 18.05 -11.20
N LEU A 38 14.92 16.77 -11.12
CA LEU A 38 14.67 15.99 -12.32
C LEU A 38 13.35 16.50 -12.91
N LEU A 39 13.41 17.04 -14.13
CA LEU A 39 12.34 17.66 -14.91
C LEU A 39 10.95 17.07 -14.61
N ALA A 40 9.97 17.93 -14.29
CA ALA A 40 8.60 17.62 -14.69
C ALA A 40 8.65 17.45 -16.21
N GLY A 41 8.47 16.22 -16.70
CA GLY A 41 8.39 15.99 -18.12
C GLY A 41 7.16 16.65 -18.72
N PRO A 42 6.95 16.50 -20.04
CA PRO A 42 5.80 17.04 -20.76
C PRO A 42 4.45 16.82 -20.05
N ASP A 43 4.28 15.66 -19.40
CA ASP A 43 3.22 15.40 -18.45
C ASP A 43 3.71 14.74 -17.14
N ARG A 44 2.75 14.42 -16.25
CA ARG A 44 3.04 13.92 -14.89
C ARG A 44 3.57 12.49 -14.82
N PHE A 45 3.50 11.72 -15.91
CA PHE A 45 3.92 10.32 -15.96
C PHE A 45 5.30 10.12 -16.59
N GLU A 46 5.91 11.21 -17.03
CA GLU A 46 7.20 11.19 -17.70
C GLU A 46 8.37 10.96 -16.73
N PRO A 47 9.37 10.14 -17.10
CA PRO A 47 9.49 9.40 -18.36
C PRO A 47 8.71 8.07 -18.37
N ASN A 48 7.94 7.79 -19.43
CA ASN A 48 7.20 6.52 -19.59
C ASN A 48 7.41 5.87 -20.99
N GLU A 49 8.55 6.14 -21.61
CA GLU A 49 8.90 5.83 -23.02
C GLU A 49 9.15 4.35 -23.37
N SER A 50 8.91 3.43 -22.44
CA SER A 50 9.15 2.00 -22.67
C SER A 50 8.33 1.11 -21.76
N LEU A 51 8.14 -0.15 -22.15
CA LEU A 51 7.48 -1.16 -21.33
C LEU A 51 8.08 -1.27 -19.91
N ALA A 52 9.40 -1.14 -19.78
CA ALA A 52 10.10 -1.20 -18.48
C ALA A 52 9.91 0.07 -17.64
N ALA A 53 9.66 1.21 -18.29
CA ALA A 53 9.40 2.51 -17.66
C ALA A 53 7.89 2.78 -17.49
N ALA A 54 7.02 1.80 -17.76
CA ALA A 54 5.59 2.01 -17.78
C ALA A 54 5.05 2.59 -16.45
N ALA A 55 4.36 3.72 -16.54
CA ALA A 55 3.79 4.41 -15.41
C ALA A 55 2.66 3.60 -14.77
N ASP A 56 2.67 3.48 -13.44
CA ASP A 56 1.57 2.81 -12.72
C ASP A 56 0.34 3.69 -12.70
N ILE A 57 -0.76 3.19 -13.22
CA ILE A 57 -2.04 3.91 -13.22
C ILE A 57 -3.09 3.22 -12.33
N GLY A 58 -2.68 2.22 -11.53
CA GLY A 58 -3.53 1.55 -10.56
C GLY A 58 -4.30 0.41 -11.17
N VAL A 59 -5.63 0.42 -11.02
CA VAL A 59 -6.49 -0.68 -11.47
C VAL A 59 -7.35 -0.30 -12.67
N GLY A 60 -7.70 -1.31 -13.47
CA GLY A 60 -8.73 -1.21 -14.50
C GLY A 60 -9.77 -2.31 -14.32
N PRO A 61 -11.04 -2.09 -14.70
CA PRO A 61 -11.61 -0.83 -15.19
C PRO A 61 -11.74 0.25 -14.09
N GLY A 62 -11.96 1.50 -14.49
CA GLY A 62 -12.12 2.68 -13.63
C GLY A 62 -11.06 3.77 -13.80
N ALA A 63 -10.01 3.54 -14.59
CA ALA A 63 -8.93 4.52 -14.78
C ALA A 63 -9.36 5.66 -15.73
N HIS A 64 -9.06 6.89 -15.34
CA HIS A 64 -9.44 8.13 -16.01
C HIS A 64 -8.34 9.20 -15.88
N LEU A 65 -7.41 9.22 -16.83
CA LEU A 65 -6.23 10.07 -16.80
C LEU A 65 -6.38 11.18 -17.85
N ALA A 66 -6.21 12.43 -17.46
CA ALA A 66 -6.28 13.60 -18.35
C ALA A 66 -4.96 14.39 -18.34
N GLY A 67 -4.79 15.29 -19.32
CA GLY A 67 -3.60 16.11 -19.44
C GLY A 67 -2.35 15.31 -19.84
N LEU A 68 -2.53 14.24 -20.62
CA LEU A 68 -1.45 13.41 -21.14
C LEU A 68 -0.94 13.97 -22.46
N THR A 69 0.34 13.77 -22.77
CA THR A 69 0.97 14.32 -23.97
C THR A 69 1.73 13.26 -24.76
N LEU A 70 1.68 13.36 -26.10
CA LEU A 70 2.70 12.82 -26.99
C LEU A 70 3.57 14.01 -27.43
N ASP A 71 4.68 14.26 -26.75
CA ASP A 71 5.48 15.49 -26.78
C ASP A 71 6.40 15.60 -28.01
N SER A 72 6.66 14.48 -28.66
CA SER A 72 7.54 14.38 -29.83
C SER A 72 7.03 13.36 -30.84
N THR A 73 7.56 13.41 -32.06
CA THR A 73 7.16 12.48 -33.13
C THR A 73 7.60 11.03 -32.87
N ALA A 74 8.41 10.80 -31.84
CA ALA A 74 8.93 9.49 -31.44
C ALA A 74 8.39 9.03 -30.08
N ASP A 75 7.66 9.88 -29.38
CA ASP A 75 7.11 9.64 -28.05
C ASP A 75 6.15 8.44 -28.06
N GLN A 76 6.29 7.61 -27.03
CA GLN A 76 5.44 6.49 -26.74
C GLN A 76 5.18 6.40 -25.24
N ASP A 77 3.98 6.78 -24.84
CA ASP A 77 3.56 6.56 -23.46
C ASP A 77 3.25 5.09 -23.17
N TRP A 78 3.93 4.52 -22.18
CA TRP A 78 3.59 3.22 -21.61
C TRP A 78 2.96 3.38 -20.22
N TYR A 79 1.81 2.75 -20.03
CA TYR A 79 1.12 2.66 -18.75
C TYR A 79 0.97 1.21 -18.34
N ARG A 80 1.04 0.91 -17.04
CA ARG A 80 0.71 -0.39 -16.46
C ARG A 80 -0.50 -0.27 -15.55
N PHE A 81 -1.41 -1.23 -15.61
CA PHE A 81 -2.54 -1.34 -14.70
C PHE A 81 -2.75 -2.79 -14.30
N GLU A 82 -3.43 -2.98 -13.17
CA GLU A 82 -3.84 -4.31 -12.72
C GLU A 82 -5.34 -4.54 -12.91
N LEU A 83 -5.66 -5.68 -13.51
CA LEU A 83 -7.01 -6.20 -13.57
C LEU A 83 -7.22 -7.14 -12.38
N LEU A 84 -8.04 -6.72 -11.40
CA LEU A 84 -8.17 -7.42 -10.12
C LEU A 84 -8.97 -8.73 -10.20
N ARG A 85 -9.80 -8.89 -11.24
CA ARG A 85 -10.61 -10.09 -11.48
C ARG A 85 -10.80 -10.31 -12.97
N LYS A 86 -11.21 -11.52 -13.36
CA LYS A 86 -11.49 -11.82 -14.76
C LYS A 86 -12.55 -10.86 -15.30
N ASP A 87 -12.28 -10.19 -16.41
CA ASP A 87 -13.18 -9.16 -16.93
C ASP A 87 -13.04 -8.90 -18.44
N SER A 88 -13.90 -8.05 -18.98
CA SER A 88 -13.79 -7.44 -20.29
C SER A 88 -13.67 -5.92 -20.12
N ILE A 89 -12.76 -5.29 -20.86
CA ILE A 89 -12.47 -3.85 -20.73
C ILE A 89 -12.43 -3.16 -22.09
N ASP A 90 -12.74 -1.87 -22.10
CA ASP A 90 -12.40 -0.98 -23.20
C ASP A 90 -11.27 -0.03 -22.75
N VAL A 91 -10.16 -0.02 -23.48
CA VAL A 91 -9.08 0.97 -23.34
C VAL A 91 -9.29 2.05 -24.41
N LYS A 92 -9.49 3.30 -24.00
CA LYS A 92 -9.85 4.42 -24.87
C LYS A 92 -8.89 5.58 -24.72
N ALA A 93 -8.52 6.20 -25.84
CA ALA A 93 -7.85 7.48 -25.90
C ALA A 93 -8.79 8.48 -26.57
N SER A 94 -9.06 9.60 -25.90
CA SER A 94 -9.80 10.72 -26.50
C SER A 94 -8.90 11.94 -26.59
N SER A 95 -8.82 12.56 -27.77
CA SER A 95 -7.99 13.74 -27.99
C SER A 95 -8.49 14.56 -29.19
N VAL A 96 -7.84 15.69 -29.47
CA VAL A 96 -8.09 16.50 -30.68
C VAL A 96 -7.54 15.86 -31.98
N SER A 97 -6.57 14.96 -31.87
CA SER A 97 -6.05 14.12 -32.96
C SER A 97 -6.34 12.64 -32.68
N ASN A 98 -5.90 11.74 -33.57
CA ASN A 98 -6.01 10.31 -33.28
C ASN A 98 -4.84 9.88 -32.39
N VAL A 99 -5.08 8.91 -31.51
CA VAL A 99 -4.04 8.22 -30.73
C VAL A 99 -4.15 6.74 -31.03
N ASP A 100 -3.05 6.12 -31.44
CA ASP A 100 -2.97 4.68 -31.63
C ASP A 100 -2.71 3.99 -30.30
N LEU A 101 -3.44 2.91 -30.04
CA LEU A 101 -3.37 2.14 -28.80
C LEU A 101 -2.98 0.70 -29.08
N LYS A 102 -2.10 0.16 -28.23
CA LYS A 102 -1.79 -1.27 -28.12
C LYS A 102 -1.86 -1.70 -26.68
N VAL A 103 -2.48 -2.85 -26.42
CA VAL A 103 -2.55 -3.46 -25.08
C VAL A 103 -1.73 -4.74 -25.06
N PHE A 104 -0.97 -4.97 -24.00
CA PHE A 104 -0.13 -6.16 -23.80
C PHE A 104 -0.44 -6.83 -22.46
N ASP A 105 -0.21 -8.13 -22.36
CA ASP A 105 -0.21 -8.83 -21.06
C ASP A 105 1.12 -8.69 -20.32
N ALA A 106 1.20 -9.26 -19.12
CA ALA A 106 2.38 -9.26 -18.26
C ALA A 106 3.66 -9.80 -18.92
N SER A 107 3.55 -10.64 -19.95
CA SER A 107 4.69 -11.21 -20.68
C SER A 107 5.12 -10.36 -21.89
N GLY A 108 4.49 -9.21 -22.10
CA GLY A 108 4.73 -8.32 -23.23
C GLY A 108 4.09 -8.82 -24.53
N GLN A 109 3.16 -9.77 -24.48
CA GLN A 109 2.45 -10.25 -25.66
C GLN A 109 1.25 -9.35 -25.98
N PRO A 110 1.06 -8.93 -27.25
CA PRO A 110 -0.03 -8.05 -27.62
C PRO A 110 -1.39 -8.76 -27.48
N LYS A 111 -2.36 -8.08 -26.86
CA LYS A 111 -3.75 -8.52 -26.68
C LYS A 111 -4.71 -7.87 -27.67
N GLY A 112 -4.39 -6.65 -28.12
CA GLY A 112 -5.19 -5.93 -29.10
C GLY A 112 -4.54 -4.61 -29.49
N SER A 113 -4.95 -4.08 -30.63
CA SER A 113 -4.48 -2.79 -31.15
C SER A 113 -5.56 -2.12 -31.99
N SER A 114 -5.70 -0.81 -31.87
CA SER A 114 -6.68 -0.04 -32.62
C SER A 114 -6.38 1.46 -32.49
N GLN A 115 -7.03 2.27 -33.31
CA GLN A 115 -7.02 3.72 -33.16
C GLN A 115 -8.12 4.13 -32.16
N ASN A 116 -7.77 4.95 -31.17
CA ASN A 116 -8.62 5.51 -30.12
C ASN A 116 -9.32 4.51 -29.18
N THR A 117 -9.63 3.27 -29.55
CA THR A 117 -10.32 2.30 -28.67
C THR A 117 -9.93 0.85 -28.97
N VAL A 118 -9.42 0.16 -27.94
CA VAL A 118 -9.16 -1.28 -27.94
C VAL A 118 -10.14 -1.97 -26.98
N SER A 119 -11.05 -2.77 -27.51
CA SER A 119 -11.98 -3.60 -26.72
C SER A 119 -11.44 -5.01 -26.54
N LEU A 120 -11.35 -5.47 -25.29
CA LEU A 120 -10.80 -6.78 -24.91
C LEU A 120 -11.82 -7.54 -24.07
N THR A 121 -11.98 -8.82 -24.35
CA THR A 121 -12.95 -9.68 -23.65
C THR A 121 -12.28 -10.81 -22.90
N ASN A 122 -12.83 -11.19 -21.75
CA ASN A 122 -12.43 -12.37 -20.98
C ASN A 122 -10.93 -12.39 -20.60
N LEU A 123 -10.37 -11.24 -20.26
CA LEU A 123 -9.02 -11.11 -19.71
C LEU A 123 -8.95 -11.74 -18.33
N ASP A 124 -7.92 -12.54 -18.07
CA ASP A 124 -7.65 -13.09 -16.74
C ASP A 124 -7.08 -12.00 -15.81
N PRO A 125 -7.28 -12.13 -14.48
CA PRO A 125 -6.69 -11.18 -13.52
C PRO A 125 -5.17 -11.11 -13.68
N GLY A 126 -4.61 -9.92 -13.47
CA GLY A 126 -3.17 -9.69 -13.51
C GLY A 126 -2.78 -8.35 -14.13
N THR A 127 -1.48 -8.19 -14.35
CA THR A 127 -0.91 -6.95 -14.90
C THR A 127 -1.06 -6.89 -16.42
N TYR A 128 -1.43 -5.72 -16.91
CA TYR A 128 -1.50 -5.38 -18.33
C TYR A 128 -0.81 -4.04 -18.59
N TYR A 129 -0.41 -3.84 -19.84
CA TYR A 129 0.24 -2.62 -20.29
C TYR A 129 -0.53 -1.99 -21.44
N VAL A 130 -0.63 -0.67 -21.44
CA VAL A 130 -1.14 0.14 -22.56
C VAL A 130 0.04 0.92 -23.13
N LYS A 131 0.19 0.87 -24.45
CA LYS A 131 1.06 1.76 -25.20
C LYS A 131 0.18 2.72 -26.00
N ALA A 132 0.32 4.02 -25.74
CA ALA A 132 -0.21 5.08 -26.58
C ALA A 132 0.92 5.66 -27.44
N PHE A 133 0.62 5.95 -28.71
CA PHE A 133 1.58 6.46 -29.69
C PHE A 133 0.83 7.01 -30.90
N ASP A 134 1.54 7.63 -31.85
CA ASP A 134 0.98 8.02 -33.15
C ASP A 134 1.80 7.43 -34.29
N VAL A 135 1.18 6.64 -35.18
CA VAL A 135 1.87 6.03 -36.33
C VAL A 135 2.35 7.06 -37.36
N GLY A 136 1.67 8.20 -37.46
CA GLY A 136 2.04 9.33 -38.34
C GLY A 136 3.10 10.27 -37.74
N GLY A 137 3.50 10.04 -36.49
CA GLY A 137 4.41 10.91 -35.75
C GLY A 137 3.78 12.25 -35.35
N ALA A 138 2.45 12.34 -35.25
CA ALA A 138 1.79 13.53 -34.74
C ALA A 138 1.99 13.66 -33.23
N THR A 139 2.32 14.87 -32.77
CA THR A 139 2.34 15.21 -31.35
C THR A 139 0.91 15.43 -30.84
N ASN A 140 0.69 15.17 -29.56
CA ASN A 140 -0.56 15.44 -28.87
C ASN A 140 -0.29 16.20 -27.59
N SER A 141 -0.92 17.35 -27.39
CA SER A 141 -0.68 18.16 -26.19
C SER A 141 -1.70 17.95 -25.09
N ASP A 142 -2.76 17.18 -25.34
CA ASP A 142 -3.82 16.92 -24.35
C ASP A 142 -4.71 15.76 -24.83
N TYR A 143 -4.27 14.53 -24.56
CA TYR A 143 -5.12 13.36 -24.68
C TYR A 143 -5.51 12.83 -23.30
N ARG A 144 -6.58 12.05 -23.31
CA ARG A 144 -7.12 11.37 -22.13
C ARG A 144 -7.08 9.87 -22.33
N LEU A 145 -6.50 9.14 -21.38
CA LEU A 145 -6.55 7.69 -21.34
C LEU A 145 -7.64 7.23 -20.37
N VAL A 146 -8.44 6.26 -20.81
CA VAL A 146 -9.57 5.73 -20.06
C VAL A 146 -9.59 4.21 -20.15
N ILE A 147 -9.80 3.53 -19.04
CA ILE A 147 -10.02 2.08 -19.00
C ILE A 147 -11.34 1.84 -18.30
N GLU A 148 -12.35 1.36 -19.04
CA GLU A 148 -13.72 1.23 -18.56
C GLU A 148 -14.23 -0.20 -18.73
N PRO A 149 -15.30 -0.59 -18.02
CA PRO A 149 -15.94 -1.87 -18.24
C PRO A 149 -16.32 -2.02 -19.72
N GLY A 150 -15.88 -3.12 -20.34
CA GLY A 150 -16.26 -3.47 -21.70
C GLY A 150 -17.72 -3.92 -21.77
N SER A 151 -18.27 -4.05 -22.97
CA SER A 151 -19.69 -4.40 -23.18
C SER A 151 -20.14 -5.74 -22.54
N SER A 152 -19.21 -6.69 -22.34
CA SER A 152 -19.44 -7.96 -21.67
C SER A 152 -18.94 -8.01 -20.21
N SER A 153 -18.54 -6.87 -19.64
CA SER A 153 -18.13 -6.77 -18.25
C SER A 153 -19.34 -6.90 -17.33
N SER A 154 -19.16 -7.63 -16.23
CA SER A 154 -20.09 -7.59 -15.09
C SER A 154 -19.67 -6.58 -14.03
N THR A 155 -18.50 -5.95 -14.16
CA THR A 155 -17.97 -5.06 -13.13
C THR A 155 -18.76 -3.76 -13.09
N ARG A 156 -19.30 -3.42 -11.92
CA ARG A 156 -19.84 -2.08 -11.66
C ARG A 156 -18.76 -1.28 -10.91
N VAL A 157 -18.35 -0.15 -11.48
CA VAL A 157 -17.33 0.71 -10.88
C VAL A 157 -18.01 1.84 -10.10
N PHE A 158 -17.58 2.02 -8.86
CA PHE A 158 -17.93 3.16 -8.01
C PHE A 158 -16.71 4.04 -7.79
N TYR A 159 -16.89 5.34 -7.95
CA TYR A 159 -15.85 6.34 -7.89
C TYR A 159 -15.94 7.11 -6.57
N VAL A 160 -14.82 7.19 -5.86
CA VAL A 160 -14.68 7.95 -4.62
C VAL A 160 -13.55 8.95 -4.78
N ASN A 161 -13.79 10.21 -4.43
CA ASN A 161 -12.76 11.24 -4.32
C ASN A 161 -13.04 12.13 -3.10
N VAL A 162 -12.02 12.69 -2.47
CA VAL A 162 -12.14 13.59 -1.33
C VAL A 162 -12.98 14.83 -1.68
N LYS A 163 -13.82 15.26 -0.74
CA LYS A 163 -14.55 16.53 -0.85
C LYS A 163 -13.59 17.72 -0.84
N ASN A 164 -13.83 18.69 -1.71
CA ASN A 164 -12.95 19.85 -1.88
C ASN A 164 -11.50 19.45 -2.16
N ASP A 165 -11.32 18.37 -2.92
CA ASP A 165 -10.02 17.94 -3.44
C ASP A 165 -9.21 19.15 -3.95
N PRO A 166 -8.03 19.44 -3.38
CA PRO A 166 -7.28 20.65 -3.67
C PRO A 166 -6.75 20.71 -5.12
N THR A 167 -6.63 19.56 -5.79
CA THR A 167 -6.16 19.46 -7.16
C THR A 167 -6.69 18.17 -7.77
N THR A 168 -7.09 18.20 -9.03
CA THR A 168 -7.46 16.97 -9.77
C THR A 168 -6.34 16.48 -10.69
N ALA A 169 -5.19 17.17 -10.71
CA ALA A 169 -4.06 16.84 -11.58
C ALA A 169 -3.34 15.54 -11.16
N ASP A 170 -3.47 15.12 -9.91
CA ASP A 170 -2.91 13.90 -9.34
C ASP A 170 -3.94 12.75 -9.26
N ASN A 171 -5.13 12.96 -9.81
CA ASN A 171 -6.20 11.97 -9.79
C ASN A 171 -6.04 10.89 -10.85
N PHE A 172 -6.40 9.67 -10.50
CA PHE A 172 -6.29 8.50 -11.37
C PHE A 172 -7.65 8.01 -11.86
N TYR A 173 -8.71 8.27 -11.10
CA TYR A 173 -10.02 7.65 -11.32
C TYR A 173 -11.13 8.68 -11.56
N THR A 174 -10.94 9.93 -11.13
CA THR A 174 -11.96 10.98 -11.17
C THR A 174 -11.41 12.27 -11.74
N THR A 175 -12.32 13.09 -12.28
CA THR A 175 -11.99 14.39 -12.89
C THR A 175 -12.46 15.58 -12.07
N VAL A 176 -13.15 15.30 -10.96
CA VAL A 176 -13.74 16.29 -10.05
C VAL A 176 -13.65 15.80 -8.61
N SER A 177 -13.78 16.72 -7.65
CA SER A 177 -13.87 16.38 -6.22
C SER A 177 -15.17 15.63 -5.90
N GLY A 178 -15.17 14.88 -4.79
CA GLY A 178 -16.33 14.10 -4.38
C GLY A 178 -17.40 14.85 -3.60
N ASP A 179 -18.63 14.37 -3.71
CA ASP A 179 -19.79 14.80 -2.92
C ASP A 179 -20.69 13.59 -2.67
N ASN A 180 -21.12 13.35 -1.43
CA ASN A 180 -22.02 12.24 -1.12
C ASN A 180 -23.44 12.40 -1.70
N ALA A 181 -23.81 13.58 -2.19
CA ALA A 181 -25.00 13.79 -3.01
C ALA A 181 -24.87 13.17 -4.42
N ASN A 182 -23.65 12.93 -4.91
CA ASN A 182 -23.42 12.28 -6.19
C ASN A 182 -23.80 10.80 -6.14
N ASN A 183 -24.00 10.18 -7.30
CA ASN A 183 -24.32 8.76 -7.38
C ASN A 183 -23.08 7.84 -7.28
N GLY A 184 -21.86 8.34 -7.47
CA GLY A 184 -20.63 7.55 -7.44
C GLY A 184 -20.41 6.67 -8.68
N LYS A 185 -21.17 6.80 -9.78
CA LYS A 185 -21.10 5.86 -10.93
C LYS A 185 -20.32 6.39 -12.14
N SER A 186 -19.68 7.54 -12.02
CA SER A 186 -18.82 8.14 -13.05
C SER A 186 -17.72 8.96 -12.39
N ASP A 187 -16.59 9.05 -13.08
CA ASP A 187 -15.47 9.98 -12.86
C ASP A 187 -15.86 11.46 -12.65
N LYS A 188 -17.07 11.86 -13.06
CA LYS A 188 -17.61 13.22 -12.93
C LYS A 188 -18.61 13.37 -11.79
N THR A 189 -19.04 12.28 -11.19
CA THR A 189 -19.96 12.27 -10.05
C THR A 189 -19.49 11.30 -8.97
N PRO A 190 -18.25 11.43 -8.45
CA PRO A 190 -17.75 10.57 -7.39
C PRO A 190 -18.42 10.86 -6.03
N LYS A 191 -18.59 9.82 -5.21
CA LYS A 191 -18.92 9.97 -3.78
C LYS A 191 -17.74 10.57 -3.04
N GLU A 192 -17.98 11.21 -1.90
CA GLU A 192 -16.93 11.91 -1.16
C GLU A 192 -16.04 10.97 -0.33
N ASN A 193 -16.55 9.79 0.01
CA ASN A 193 -15.85 8.75 0.77
C ASN A 193 -16.48 7.38 0.52
N VAL A 194 -15.74 6.31 0.88
CA VAL A 194 -16.19 4.92 0.71
C VAL A 194 -17.47 4.62 1.49
N GLN A 195 -17.60 5.16 2.71
CA GLN A 195 -18.80 4.96 3.51
C GLN A 195 -20.05 5.51 2.83
N GLY A 196 -19.93 6.59 2.05
CA GLY A 196 -21.02 7.17 1.27
C GLY A 196 -21.48 6.29 0.10
N VAL A 197 -20.61 5.42 -0.43
CA VAL A 197 -21.01 4.35 -1.37
C VAL A 197 -21.79 3.27 -0.62
N LEU A 198 -21.24 2.77 0.49
CA LEU A 198 -21.81 1.69 1.30
C LEU A 198 -23.15 2.06 1.96
N SER A 199 -23.34 3.34 2.32
CA SER A 199 -24.59 3.80 2.96
C SER A 199 -25.67 4.23 1.97
N ASP A 200 -25.40 4.21 0.65
CA ASP A 200 -26.40 4.57 -0.35
C ASP A 200 -27.46 3.46 -0.43
N PRO A 201 -28.74 3.74 -0.09
CA PRO A 201 -29.77 2.70 -0.03
C PRO A 201 -30.10 2.08 -1.39
N ASN A 202 -29.61 2.66 -2.49
CA ASN A 202 -29.79 2.11 -3.82
C ASN A 202 -28.72 1.07 -4.19
N TYR A 203 -27.68 0.91 -3.35
CA TYR A 203 -26.56 0.04 -3.61
C TYR A 203 -26.52 -1.11 -2.61
N ASN A 204 -26.12 -2.26 -3.12
CA ASN A 204 -25.74 -3.43 -2.37
C ASN A 204 -24.50 -3.93 -3.11
N LEU A 205 -23.36 -3.87 -2.42
CA LEU A 205 -22.06 -4.23 -2.97
C LEU A 205 -21.88 -5.75 -2.93
N THR A 206 -21.27 -6.28 -3.98
CA THR A 206 -21.16 -7.71 -4.28
C THR A 206 -19.77 -8.02 -4.86
N GLY A 207 -19.51 -9.31 -5.10
CA GLY A 207 -18.32 -9.82 -5.81
C GLY A 207 -18.04 -9.24 -7.20
N THR A 208 -18.95 -8.45 -7.77
CA THR A 208 -18.79 -7.77 -9.07
C THR A 208 -18.53 -6.27 -8.94
N ASP A 209 -18.50 -5.73 -7.73
CA ASP A 209 -18.33 -4.30 -7.50
C ASP A 209 -16.87 -3.93 -7.28
N LEU A 210 -16.46 -2.80 -7.85
CA LEU A 210 -15.15 -2.20 -7.67
C LEU A 210 -15.33 -0.77 -7.21
N VAL A 211 -14.86 -0.44 -6.01
CA VAL A 211 -14.74 0.93 -5.52
C VAL A 211 -13.33 1.40 -5.81
N VAL A 212 -13.17 2.28 -6.80
CA VAL A 212 -11.91 2.98 -7.07
C VAL A 212 -11.88 4.27 -6.26
N ILE A 213 -10.83 4.42 -5.47
CA ILE A 213 -10.66 5.50 -4.50
C ILE A 213 -9.52 6.36 -5.01
N ASP A 214 -9.80 7.64 -5.24
CA ASP A 214 -8.82 8.53 -5.83
C ASP A 214 -7.75 8.96 -4.83
N THR A 215 -6.74 9.65 -5.35
CA THR A 215 -5.70 10.33 -4.60
C THR A 215 -6.31 11.26 -3.56
N GLY A 216 -5.67 11.34 -2.38
CA GLY A 216 -6.16 12.21 -1.31
C GLY A 216 -6.12 11.57 0.06
N THR A 217 -6.39 12.41 1.08
CA THR A 217 -6.43 11.98 2.49
C THR A 217 -7.87 11.91 2.98
N TYR A 218 -8.30 10.70 3.31
CA TYR A 218 -9.63 10.36 3.80
C TYR A 218 -9.61 10.24 5.32
N GLY A 219 -10.37 11.10 5.99
CA GLY A 219 -10.58 11.09 7.44
C GLY A 219 -12.04 10.86 7.81
N GLY A 220 -12.41 11.17 9.06
CA GLY A 220 -13.78 11.06 9.55
C GLY A 220 -14.02 9.75 10.30
N SER A 221 -15.10 9.05 9.98
CA SER A 221 -15.52 7.81 10.64
C SER A 221 -14.92 6.57 9.96
N PRO A 222 -14.81 5.44 10.69
CA PRO A 222 -14.47 4.14 10.11
C PRO A 222 -15.36 3.79 8.91
N VAL A 223 -14.77 3.16 7.89
CA VAL A 223 -15.51 2.47 6.83
C VAL A 223 -16.03 1.15 7.41
N GLN A 224 -17.35 0.99 7.48
CA GLN A 224 -17.99 -0.23 7.96
C GLN A 224 -18.51 -1.06 6.81
N ILE A 225 -18.04 -2.30 6.70
CA ILE A 225 -18.48 -3.26 5.71
C ILE A 225 -19.18 -4.39 6.45
N PHE A 226 -20.44 -4.63 6.11
CA PHE A 226 -21.26 -5.68 6.70
C PHE A 226 -21.56 -6.78 5.67
N LEU A 227 -22.16 -7.87 6.13
CA LEU A 227 -22.64 -8.99 5.30
C LEU A 227 -23.39 -8.55 4.03
N ALA A 228 -24.16 -7.46 4.12
CA ALA A 228 -24.96 -6.96 3.00
C ALA A 228 -24.14 -6.39 1.83
N ASP A 229 -22.87 -6.00 2.06
CA ASP A 229 -22.00 -5.32 1.11
C ASP A 229 -20.71 -6.11 0.83
N GLN A 230 -20.75 -7.43 1.03
CA GLN A 230 -19.59 -8.29 0.98
C GLN A 230 -19.12 -8.61 -0.45
N GLY A 231 -17.84 -8.95 -0.59
CA GLY A 231 -17.24 -9.42 -1.83
C GLY A 231 -16.68 -8.32 -2.74
N ALA A 232 -16.92 -7.05 -2.43
CA ALA A 232 -16.45 -5.95 -3.25
C ALA A 232 -14.93 -5.75 -3.16
N ALA A 233 -14.36 -5.17 -4.21
CA ALA A 233 -12.97 -4.71 -4.22
C ALA A 233 -12.90 -3.21 -3.93
N TYR A 234 -11.95 -2.81 -3.08
CA TYR A 234 -11.65 -1.43 -2.72
C TYR A 234 -10.20 -1.14 -3.12
N ALA A 235 -10.02 -0.32 -4.16
CA ALA A 235 -8.73 -0.09 -4.80
C ALA A 235 -8.31 1.38 -4.68
N GLY A 236 -7.12 1.62 -4.13
CA GLY A 236 -6.52 2.95 -4.03
C GLY A 236 -5.79 3.38 -5.30
N SER A 237 -5.45 4.66 -5.39
CA SER A 237 -4.56 5.19 -6.42
C SER A 237 -3.09 4.80 -6.14
N PRO A 238 -2.27 4.57 -7.19
CA PRO A 238 -0.96 3.92 -7.06
C PRO A 238 0.15 4.82 -6.49
N ASP A 239 -0.07 6.14 -6.33
CA ASP A 239 0.96 7.07 -5.86
C ASP A 239 1.35 6.78 -4.40
N ARG A 240 2.60 6.37 -4.18
CA ARG A 240 3.14 6.01 -2.86
C ARG A 240 3.45 7.21 -1.96
N SER A 241 3.23 8.44 -2.43
CA SER A 241 3.39 9.66 -1.65
C SER A 241 2.04 10.29 -1.33
N THR A 242 1.13 10.40 -2.31
CA THR A 242 -0.13 11.15 -2.21
C THR A 242 -1.39 10.29 -2.38
N GLY A 243 -1.26 9.01 -2.74
CA GLY A 243 -2.39 8.15 -3.08
C GLY A 243 -3.40 7.96 -1.93
N SER A 244 -4.43 7.15 -2.15
CA SER A 244 -5.59 7.02 -1.27
C SER A 244 -5.27 6.69 0.20
N ASN A 245 -5.20 7.73 1.03
CA ASN A 245 -4.66 7.66 2.38
C ASN A 245 -5.76 7.81 3.43
N PHE A 246 -6.06 6.74 4.15
CA PHE A 246 -6.95 6.73 5.29
C PHE A 246 -6.18 7.15 6.55
N ASN A 247 -6.48 8.36 7.02
CA ASN A 247 -5.85 8.99 8.17
C ASN A 247 -6.92 9.42 9.18
N LEU A 248 -7.31 8.48 10.05
CA LEU A 248 -8.20 8.73 11.19
C LEU A 248 -7.76 7.89 12.39
N ASN A 249 -8.22 8.31 13.58
CA ASN A 249 -8.02 7.58 14.82
C ASN A 249 -8.98 6.38 14.90
N GLY A 250 -8.52 5.26 15.44
CA GLY A 250 -9.33 4.04 15.58
C GLY A 250 -9.19 3.10 14.37
N THR A 251 -10.19 2.27 14.14
CA THR A 251 -10.21 1.32 13.00
C THR A 251 -10.59 2.07 11.72
N ARG A 252 -9.80 1.94 10.64
CA ARG A 252 -10.05 2.67 9.38
C ARG A 252 -11.02 1.91 8.47
N PHE A 253 -10.82 0.61 8.28
CA PHE A 253 -11.80 -0.31 7.72
C PHE A 253 -12.16 -1.38 8.74
N ASP A 254 -13.45 -1.51 9.04
CA ASP A 254 -14.00 -2.52 9.95
C ASP A 254 -14.96 -3.42 9.16
N VAL A 255 -14.51 -4.63 8.85
CA VAL A 255 -15.29 -5.68 8.20
C VAL A 255 -15.93 -6.54 9.29
N VAL A 256 -17.25 -6.62 9.26
CA VAL A 256 -18.07 -7.24 10.31
C VAL A 256 -19.02 -8.21 9.65
N ASP A 257 -18.75 -9.51 9.80
CA ASP A 257 -19.51 -10.58 9.12
C ASP A 257 -19.55 -10.38 7.60
N GLY A 258 -18.45 -9.87 7.03
CA GLY A 258 -18.31 -9.58 5.61
C GLY A 258 -17.27 -10.48 4.97
N ASP A 259 -17.68 -11.23 3.94
CA ASP A 259 -16.82 -12.20 3.28
C ASP A 259 -16.27 -11.73 1.94
N GLY A 260 -15.09 -12.23 1.57
CA GLY A 260 -14.60 -12.14 0.19
C GLY A 260 -14.21 -10.74 -0.29
N ASN A 261 -14.05 -9.76 0.61
CA ASN A 261 -13.67 -8.41 0.22
C ASN A 261 -12.19 -8.34 -0.17
N LEU A 262 -11.85 -7.48 -1.13
CA LEU A 262 -10.45 -7.20 -1.51
C LEU A 262 -10.09 -5.75 -1.15
N PHE A 263 -9.01 -5.57 -0.40
CA PHE A 263 -8.40 -4.27 -0.12
C PHE A 263 -7.07 -4.18 -0.86
N TYR A 264 -6.98 -3.28 -1.83
CA TYR A 264 -5.86 -3.19 -2.76
C TYR A 264 -5.26 -1.80 -2.85
N GLY A 265 -3.95 -1.67 -2.66
CA GLY A 265 -3.22 -0.42 -2.92
C GLY A 265 -3.62 0.76 -2.03
N LEU A 266 -4.21 0.51 -0.85
CA LEU A 266 -4.62 1.55 0.08
C LEU A 266 -3.47 1.97 0.98
N ARG A 267 -3.51 3.23 1.42
CA ARG A 267 -2.54 3.78 2.38
C ARG A 267 -3.25 4.04 3.71
N PHE A 268 -2.59 3.67 4.80
CA PHE A 268 -3.08 3.86 6.16
C PHE A 268 -2.01 4.58 6.97
N THR A 269 -2.28 5.82 7.33
CA THR A 269 -1.36 6.66 8.11
C THR A 269 -2.07 7.21 9.36
N GLY A 270 -1.33 7.95 10.18
CA GLY A 270 -1.82 8.52 11.43
C GLY A 270 -1.47 7.65 12.63
N SER A 271 -0.99 8.28 13.70
CA SER A 271 -0.56 7.55 14.88
C SER A 271 -1.75 6.87 15.57
N GLY A 272 -1.65 5.56 15.71
CA GLY A 272 -2.59 4.77 16.49
C GLY A 272 -3.69 4.05 15.69
N GLY A 273 -4.58 3.37 16.43
CA GLY A 273 -5.73 2.68 15.86
C GLY A 273 -5.38 1.43 15.03
N THR A 274 -6.39 0.88 14.36
CA THR A 274 -6.24 -0.27 13.46
C THR A 274 -6.35 0.17 12.00
N GLY A 275 -5.51 -0.33 11.10
CA GLY A 275 -5.69 -0.12 9.66
C GLY A 275 -6.95 -0.82 9.17
N ILE A 276 -6.85 -2.14 9.00
CA ILE A 276 -7.97 -3.00 8.59
C ILE A 276 -8.26 -4.01 9.70
N SER A 277 -9.53 -4.13 10.09
CA SER A 277 -10.04 -5.12 11.03
C SER A 277 -11.06 -6.01 10.33
N ALA A 278 -10.86 -7.33 10.37
CA ALA A 278 -11.86 -8.32 9.97
C ALA A 278 -12.31 -9.11 11.20
N ARG A 279 -13.61 -9.07 11.50
CA ARG A 279 -14.17 -9.66 12.72
C ARG A 279 -15.56 -10.27 12.53
N ALA A 280 -15.99 -11.03 13.52
CA ALA A 280 -17.31 -11.67 13.56
C ALA A 280 -17.56 -12.55 12.33
N SER A 281 -16.72 -13.58 12.16
CA SER A 281 -16.79 -14.55 11.07
C SER A 281 -16.63 -13.94 9.68
N SER A 282 -15.80 -12.90 9.54
CA SER A 282 -15.47 -12.32 8.23
C SER A 282 -14.45 -13.22 7.51
N LEU A 283 -14.89 -14.01 6.53
CA LEU A 283 -14.08 -15.02 5.87
C LEU A 283 -13.55 -14.55 4.51
N ASN A 284 -12.42 -15.12 4.07
CA ASN A 284 -11.91 -14.95 2.70
C ASN A 284 -11.61 -13.52 2.26
N ASN A 285 -11.36 -12.62 3.20
CA ASN A 285 -10.95 -11.27 2.88
C ASN A 285 -9.49 -11.26 2.42
N GLU A 286 -9.21 -10.56 1.33
CA GLU A 286 -7.87 -10.38 0.78
C GLU A 286 -7.37 -8.96 1.09
N ILE A 287 -6.20 -8.88 1.71
CA ILE A 287 -5.54 -7.62 2.06
C ILE A 287 -4.22 -7.60 1.31
N ARG A 288 -4.19 -6.89 0.18
CA ARG A 288 -3.11 -6.98 -0.80
C ARG A 288 -2.47 -5.64 -1.16
N GLY A 289 -1.14 -5.55 -1.12
CA GLY A 289 -0.44 -4.40 -1.69
C GLY A 289 -0.68 -3.07 -0.97
N ASN A 290 -1.13 -3.10 0.28
CA ASN A 290 -1.42 -1.90 1.06
C ASN A 290 -0.18 -1.43 1.84
N THR A 291 -0.14 -0.15 2.18
CA THR A 291 0.91 0.43 3.03
C THR A 291 0.34 0.92 4.36
N PHE A 292 0.92 0.50 5.48
CA PHE A 292 0.53 0.92 6.82
C PHE A 292 1.72 1.60 7.51
N THR A 293 1.52 2.84 7.95
CA THR A 293 2.55 3.64 8.61
C THR A 293 2.03 4.16 9.95
N ASP A 294 2.76 3.89 11.02
CA ASP A 294 2.52 4.39 12.39
C ASP A 294 1.18 3.99 13.04
N THR A 295 0.49 2.98 12.52
CA THR A 295 -0.73 2.41 13.11
C THR A 295 -0.45 1.72 14.46
N THR A 296 -1.41 1.61 15.38
CA THR A 296 -1.23 0.70 16.54
C THR A 296 -1.18 -0.75 16.09
N THR A 297 -2.17 -1.13 15.29
CA THR A 297 -2.26 -2.44 14.64
C THR A 297 -2.48 -2.22 13.14
N ALA A 298 -1.64 -2.73 12.25
CA ALA A 298 -1.88 -2.54 10.82
C ALA A 298 -3.08 -3.37 10.35
N VAL A 299 -3.06 -4.68 10.64
CA VAL A 299 -4.15 -5.61 10.31
C VAL A 299 -4.56 -6.40 11.55
N ARG A 300 -5.87 -6.49 11.81
CA ARG A 300 -6.44 -7.32 12.87
C ARG A 300 -7.43 -8.32 12.30
N ILE A 301 -7.19 -9.60 12.52
CA ILE A 301 -8.13 -10.69 12.21
C ILE A 301 -8.64 -11.27 13.52
N SER A 302 -9.96 -11.35 13.70
CA SER A 302 -10.52 -11.85 14.95
C SER A 302 -11.93 -12.43 14.86
N GLY A 303 -12.38 -13.09 15.93
CA GLY A 303 -13.74 -13.60 16.03
C GLY A 303 -14.08 -14.60 14.94
N SER A 304 -13.27 -15.66 14.82
CA SER A 304 -13.40 -16.73 13.83
C SER A 304 -13.30 -16.27 12.36
N SER A 305 -12.61 -15.14 12.13
CA SER A 305 -12.39 -14.60 10.78
C SER A 305 -11.15 -15.21 10.10
N THR A 306 -11.14 -15.23 8.78
CA THR A 306 -10.01 -15.68 7.93
C THR A 306 -9.63 -14.60 6.92
N ALA A 307 -8.36 -14.56 6.53
CA ALA A 307 -7.87 -13.59 5.55
C ALA A 307 -6.59 -14.08 4.85
N TYR A 308 -6.40 -13.61 3.62
CA TYR A 308 -5.12 -13.68 2.91
C TYR A 308 -4.47 -12.31 2.91
N ILE A 309 -3.39 -12.18 3.68
CA ILE A 309 -2.70 -10.91 3.93
C ILE A 309 -1.36 -10.98 3.20
N HIS A 310 -1.20 -10.25 2.10
CA HIS A 310 0.00 -10.38 1.29
C HIS A 310 0.47 -9.14 0.53
N HIS A 311 1.77 -9.07 0.25
CA HIS A 311 2.41 -7.94 -0.44
C HIS A 311 2.21 -6.58 0.24
N ASN A 312 1.84 -6.56 1.53
CA ASN A 312 1.69 -5.31 2.27
C ASN A 312 3.04 -4.85 2.81
N VAL A 313 3.18 -3.53 2.94
CA VAL A 313 4.32 -2.91 3.63
C VAL A 313 3.81 -2.27 4.90
N ILE A 314 4.28 -2.75 6.04
CA ILE A 314 3.90 -2.28 7.37
C ILE A 314 5.15 -1.72 8.04
N SER A 315 5.10 -0.48 8.50
CA SER A 315 6.24 0.17 9.16
C SER A 315 5.78 1.08 10.28
N GLY A 316 6.54 1.12 11.37
CA GLY A 316 6.29 2.07 12.46
C GLY A 316 5.14 1.66 13.40
N ASN A 317 4.65 0.43 13.30
CA ASN A 317 3.55 0.01 14.17
C ASN A 317 3.94 0.11 15.66
N THR A 318 3.02 0.63 16.47
CA THR A 318 3.29 0.86 17.90
C THR A 318 2.94 -0.33 18.80
N SER A 319 2.21 -1.33 18.28
CA SER A 319 1.84 -2.54 19.03
C SER A 319 1.92 -3.80 18.16
N GLN A 320 1.10 -3.95 17.11
CA GLN A 320 1.17 -5.12 16.21
C GLN A 320 1.30 -4.68 14.75
N GLY A 321 2.10 -5.39 13.96
CA GLY A 321 1.95 -5.33 12.51
C GLY A 321 0.64 -6.02 12.15
N ILE A 322 0.63 -7.34 12.30
CA ILE A 322 -0.55 -8.18 12.10
C ILE A 322 -0.92 -8.85 13.43
N LEU A 323 -2.19 -8.75 13.83
CA LEU A 323 -2.76 -9.44 14.99
C LEU A 323 -3.81 -10.45 14.53
N VAL A 324 -3.62 -11.73 14.87
CA VAL A 324 -4.63 -12.79 14.76
C VAL A 324 -5.10 -13.17 16.17
N GLY A 325 -6.36 -12.93 16.48
CA GLY A 325 -6.88 -13.08 17.85
C GLY A 325 -8.29 -13.64 17.91
N ASN A 326 -8.56 -14.69 18.69
CA ASN A 326 -9.90 -15.31 18.77
C ASN A 326 -10.38 -15.87 17.41
N SER A 327 -9.48 -16.47 16.64
CA SER A 327 -9.80 -17.07 15.32
C SER A 327 -9.50 -18.57 15.28
N PRO A 328 -10.33 -19.43 15.91
CA PRO A 328 -10.24 -20.86 15.74
C PRO A 328 -10.71 -21.24 14.33
N ALA A 329 -9.77 -21.56 13.43
CA ALA A 329 -10.06 -22.03 12.09
C ALA A 329 -10.32 -23.56 12.09
N VAL A 330 -11.18 -24.02 11.20
CA VAL A 330 -11.64 -25.42 11.15
C VAL A 330 -10.77 -26.34 10.27
N SER A 331 -9.83 -25.82 9.49
CA SER A 331 -8.98 -26.63 8.59
C SER A 331 -7.50 -26.34 8.72
N SER A 332 -6.68 -27.36 8.44
CA SER A 332 -5.21 -27.39 8.52
C SER A 332 -4.48 -26.22 7.83
N PRO A 333 -3.35 -25.75 8.38
CA PRO A 333 -2.51 -24.73 7.75
C PRO A 333 -1.75 -25.30 6.55
N VAL A 334 -2.18 -24.96 5.33
CA VAL A 334 -1.27 -24.96 4.19
C VAL A 334 -1.44 -23.61 3.52
N CYS A 335 -0.62 -22.63 3.94
CA CYS A 335 -0.53 -21.37 3.22
C CYS A 335 0.08 -21.62 1.86
N THR A 336 -0.78 -21.67 0.85
CA THR A 336 -0.36 -21.58 -0.55
C THR A 336 -0.27 -20.10 -0.95
N ASN A 337 0.15 -19.82 -2.20
CA ASN A 337 0.10 -18.47 -2.75
C ASN A 337 -1.35 -17.98 -3.03
N ALA A 338 -2.38 -18.62 -2.46
CA ALA A 338 -3.79 -18.28 -2.58
C ALA A 338 -4.56 -18.59 -1.27
N SER A 339 -5.65 -17.84 -1.03
CA SER A 339 -6.60 -18.11 0.06
C SER A 339 -7.38 -19.40 -0.20
N THR A 340 -7.59 -20.23 0.83
CA THR A 340 -8.31 -21.51 0.73
C THR A 340 -9.67 -21.52 1.43
N GLY A 341 -10.19 -20.40 1.94
CA GLY A 341 -11.45 -20.44 2.71
C GLY A 341 -11.28 -20.25 4.22
N SER A 342 -10.25 -20.90 4.75
CA SER A 342 -10.42 -21.60 6.01
C SER A 342 -9.25 -21.44 6.98
N SER A 343 -8.27 -20.59 6.65
CA SER A 343 -7.10 -20.28 7.47
C SER A 343 -6.70 -18.81 7.32
N VAL A 344 -5.87 -18.31 8.25
CA VAL A 344 -5.20 -17.01 8.08
C VAL A 344 -3.84 -17.25 7.42
N CYS A 345 -3.64 -16.66 6.25
CA CYS A 345 -2.42 -16.78 5.45
C CYS A 345 -1.70 -15.44 5.41
N ILE A 346 -0.46 -15.38 5.90
CA ILE A 346 0.38 -14.18 5.92
C ILE A 346 1.58 -14.41 5.02
N VAL A 347 1.58 -13.81 3.82
CA VAL A 347 2.54 -14.15 2.76
C VAL A 347 3.15 -12.92 2.10
N ASN A 348 4.46 -12.91 1.78
CA ASN A 348 5.10 -11.82 1.02
C ASN A 348 4.93 -10.42 1.62
N ASN A 349 4.74 -10.27 2.93
CA ASN A 349 4.67 -8.96 3.57
C ASN A 349 6.06 -8.48 4.01
N THR A 350 6.25 -7.17 4.05
CA THR A 350 7.40 -6.54 4.71
C THR A 350 6.90 -5.81 5.95
N ILE A 351 7.38 -6.18 7.13
CA ILE A 351 6.90 -5.64 8.41
C ILE A 351 8.09 -5.19 9.25
N TYR A 352 8.14 -3.89 9.57
CA TYR A 352 9.11 -3.31 10.49
C TYR A 352 8.38 -2.80 11.74
N ALA A 353 8.66 -3.45 12.88
CA ALA A 353 8.10 -3.20 14.21
C ALA A 353 9.15 -2.54 15.13
N PRO A 354 9.31 -1.20 15.05
CA PRO A 354 10.38 -0.50 15.77
C PRO A 354 10.11 -0.22 17.24
N ALA A 355 8.84 -0.16 17.65
CA ALA A 355 8.46 0.33 18.96
C ALA A 355 8.69 -0.72 20.07
N ASP A 356 8.83 -0.26 21.30
CA ASP A 356 8.91 -1.15 22.47
C ASP A 356 7.61 -1.96 22.61
N ASN A 357 7.75 -3.24 22.92
CA ASN A 357 6.71 -4.26 22.98
C ASN A 357 5.99 -4.51 21.65
N ALA A 358 6.46 -3.94 20.53
CA ALA A 358 5.82 -4.14 19.24
C ALA A 358 6.17 -5.53 18.68
N VAL A 359 5.16 -6.18 18.10
CA VAL A 359 5.32 -7.49 17.45
C VAL A 359 4.98 -7.35 15.97
N ALA A 360 5.80 -7.89 15.07
CA ALA A 360 5.50 -7.84 13.65
C ALA A 360 4.26 -8.71 13.31
N VAL A 361 4.21 -9.95 13.81
CA VAL A 361 3.05 -10.84 13.73
C VAL A 361 2.74 -11.48 15.08
N GLN A 362 1.55 -11.19 15.63
CA GLN A 362 1.08 -11.75 16.91
C GLN A 362 -0.14 -12.66 16.69
N ILE A 363 -0.11 -13.84 17.30
CA ILE A 363 -1.17 -14.85 17.24
C ILE A 363 -1.58 -15.23 18.67
N GLN A 364 -2.85 -15.07 19.02
CA GLN A 364 -3.34 -15.26 20.39
C GLN A 364 -4.83 -15.63 20.48
N GLY A 365 -5.30 -15.92 21.69
CA GLY A 365 -6.71 -16.07 22.02
C GLY A 365 -7.33 -17.31 21.38
N ALA A 366 -6.75 -18.48 21.62
CA ALA A 366 -7.18 -19.75 21.05
C ALA A 366 -7.30 -19.73 19.50
N SER A 367 -6.43 -18.99 18.83
CA SER A 367 -6.39 -18.99 17.35
C SER A 367 -5.71 -20.27 16.85
N SER A 368 -6.10 -20.76 15.68
CA SER A 368 -5.52 -21.98 15.10
C SER A 368 -5.31 -21.85 13.60
N ASN A 369 -4.49 -22.74 13.04
CA ASN A 369 -4.29 -22.87 11.59
C ASN A 369 -3.86 -21.55 10.91
N VAL A 370 -2.86 -20.88 11.50
CA VAL A 370 -2.26 -19.65 10.95
C VAL A 370 -0.92 -20.00 10.33
N GLY A 371 -0.69 -19.59 9.08
CA GLY A 371 0.60 -19.83 8.42
C GLY A 371 1.27 -18.58 7.89
N LEU A 372 2.60 -18.57 8.00
CA LEU A 372 3.49 -17.48 7.64
C LEU A 372 4.52 -17.96 6.62
N ARG A 373 4.61 -17.30 5.47
CA ARG A 373 5.59 -17.66 4.44
C ARG A 373 6.14 -16.47 3.67
N ASN A 374 7.42 -16.49 3.31
CA ASN A 374 8.03 -15.48 2.44
C ASN A 374 7.89 -14.03 2.95
N ASN A 375 7.74 -13.82 4.25
CA ASN A 375 7.68 -12.48 4.82
C ASN A 375 9.08 -11.98 5.16
N ILE A 376 9.26 -10.66 5.14
CA ILE A 376 10.41 -9.97 5.72
C ILE A 376 9.94 -9.31 7.00
N LEU A 377 10.37 -9.81 8.15
CA LEU A 377 9.99 -9.33 9.46
C LEU A 377 11.20 -8.69 10.15
N TRP A 378 10.99 -7.52 10.75
CA TRP A 378 12.02 -6.84 11.51
C TRP A 378 11.51 -6.22 12.81
N ALA A 379 11.87 -6.85 13.93
CA ALA A 379 11.70 -6.34 15.29
C ALA A 379 12.95 -5.62 15.83
N LYS A 380 12.74 -4.48 16.50
CA LYS A 380 13.83 -3.68 17.07
C LYS A 380 13.65 -3.28 18.54
N GLY A 381 12.41 -3.01 18.96
CA GLY A 381 12.11 -2.44 20.27
C GLY A 381 12.34 -3.41 21.44
N ASN A 382 12.41 -2.87 22.66
CA ASN A 382 12.50 -3.67 23.89
C ASN A 382 11.30 -4.60 23.99
N ASN A 383 11.51 -5.89 24.29
CA ASN A 383 10.44 -6.90 24.32
C ASN A 383 9.63 -6.99 23.00
N GLY A 384 10.19 -6.56 21.88
CA GLY A 384 9.60 -6.74 20.55
C GLY A 384 10.00 -8.08 19.93
N TYR A 385 9.13 -8.61 19.06
CA TYR A 385 9.33 -9.89 18.39
C TYR A 385 8.93 -9.81 16.91
N ASP A 386 9.59 -10.55 16.03
CA ASP A 386 9.07 -10.76 14.67
C ASP A 386 7.77 -11.57 14.75
N ILE A 387 7.80 -12.68 15.49
CA ILE A 387 6.67 -13.59 15.64
C ILE A 387 6.39 -13.81 17.13
N SER A 388 5.14 -13.72 17.55
CA SER A 388 4.71 -14.11 18.89
C SER A 388 3.48 -14.99 18.82
N VAL A 389 3.57 -16.21 19.35
CA VAL A 389 2.47 -17.18 19.38
C VAL A 389 2.17 -17.56 20.81
N ALA A 390 0.95 -17.24 21.27
CA ALA A 390 0.50 -17.61 22.61
C ALA A 390 0.32 -19.14 22.74
N ASP A 391 0.49 -19.68 23.95
CA ASP A 391 0.42 -21.12 24.24
C ASP A 391 -0.91 -21.76 23.80
N ASP A 392 -2.01 -21.02 23.93
CA ASP A 392 -3.34 -21.48 23.51
C ASP A 392 -3.56 -21.45 21.99
N SER A 393 -2.60 -20.91 21.22
CA SER A 393 -2.75 -20.61 19.79
C SER A 393 -1.71 -21.28 18.89
N GLN A 394 -1.02 -22.31 19.39
CA GLN A 394 0.02 -23.04 18.67
C GLN A 394 -0.53 -24.11 17.70
N THR A 395 -1.79 -24.50 17.84
CA THR A 395 -2.39 -25.58 17.04
C THR A 395 -2.48 -25.19 15.57
N GLY A 396 -1.78 -25.92 14.71
CA GLY A 396 -1.73 -25.62 13.29
C GLY A 396 -1.01 -24.30 12.97
N PHE A 397 -0.15 -23.81 13.85
CA PHE A 397 0.78 -22.75 13.43
C PHE A 397 1.81 -23.33 12.45
N SER A 398 2.15 -22.57 11.41
CA SER A 398 3.24 -22.89 10.49
C SER A 398 4.02 -21.64 10.09
N SER A 399 5.33 -21.77 9.97
CA SER A 399 6.25 -20.72 9.51
C SER A 399 7.33 -21.39 8.66
N ASP A 400 7.59 -20.88 7.45
CA ASP A 400 8.74 -21.32 6.64
C ASP A 400 9.11 -20.27 5.58
N PHE A 401 10.36 -20.27 5.11
CA PHE A 401 10.89 -19.36 4.07
C PHE A 401 10.74 -17.86 4.37
N ASN A 402 10.68 -17.47 5.65
CA ASN A 402 10.67 -16.07 6.04
C ASN A 402 12.11 -15.52 6.17
N ASN A 403 12.25 -14.21 6.14
CA ASN A 403 13.43 -13.49 6.60
C ASN A 403 13.12 -12.89 7.98
N LEU A 404 13.68 -13.48 9.03
CA LEU A 404 13.47 -13.07 10.43
C LEU A 404 14.68 -12.28 10.92
N PHE A 405 14.54 -10.96 11.06
CA PHE A 405 15.64 -10.10 11.43
C PHE A 405 15.35 -9.33 12.72
N ALA A 406 16.13 -9.57 13.76
CA ALA A 406 16.11 -8.76 14.97
C ALA A 406 17.32 -7.83 15.03
N SER A 407 17.14 -6.64 15.60
CA SER A 407 18.24 -5.76 15.99
C SER A 407 17.97 -5.02 17.29
N ALA A 408 19.01 -4.37 17.84
CA ALA A 408 18.96 -3.73 19.15
C ALA A 408 18.47 -4.71 20.25
N ASN A 409 17.28 -4.49 20.81
CA ASN A 409 16.71 -5.31 21.89
C ASN A 409 15.51 -6.16 21.43
N GLY A 410 15.21 -6.15 20.13
CA GLY A 410 14.23 -7.02 19.51
C GLY A 410 14.70 -8.48 19.49
N LYS A 411 13.75 -9.40 19.33
CA LYS A 411 13.98 -10.84 19.23
C LYS A 411 13.22 -11.41 18.04
N LEU A 412 13.54 -12.64 17.63
CA LEU A 412 12.88 -13.27 16.49
C LEU A 412 11.51 -13.79 16.90
N VAL A 413 11.47 -14.76 17.80
CA VAL A 413 10.23 -15.51 18.08
C VAL A 413 9.95 -15.55 19.58
N LEU A 414 8.71 -15.35 19.98
CA LEU A 414 8.19 -15.75 21.28
C LEU A 414 7.32 -17.00 21.08
N TRP A 415 7.82 -18.14 21.55
CA TRP A 415 7.14 -19.44 21.50
C TRP A 415 7.40 -20.17 22.81
N GLN A 416 6.51 -20.03 23.79
CA GLN A 416 6.65 -20.46 25.20
C GLN A 416 7.81 -19.76 25.97
N LYS A 417 8.97 -19.61 25.31
CA LYS A 417 10.15 -18.86 25.69
C LYS A 417 10.59 -17.95 24.52
N PRO A 418 11.41 -16.91 24.78
CA PRO A 418 11.94 -16.05 23.73
C PRO A 418 13.13 -16.69 22.99
N PHE A 419 13.18 -16.51 21.67
CA PHE A 419 14.27 -16.89 20.77
C PHE A 419 14.89 -15.65 20.14
N GLY A 420 16.19 -15.45 20.38
CA GLY A 420 16.97 -14.38 19.78
C GLY A 420 17.80 -14.81 18.57
N ASP A 421 17.89 -16.12 18.32
CA ASP A 421 18.74 -16.73 17.31
C ASP A 421 17.92 -17.66 16.42
N LEU A 422 18.15 -17.60 15.10
CA LEU A 422 17.41 -18.40 14.14
C LEU A 422 17.70 -19.90 14.28
N LEU A 423 18.93 -20.31 14.60
CA LEU A 423 19.28 -21.72 14.74
C LEU A 423 18.54 -22.35 15.92
N ASP A 424 18.49 -21.66 17.07
CA ASP A 424 17.74 -22.11 18.24
C ASP A 424 16.24 -22.23 17.94
N TRP A 425 15.69 -21.28 17.19
CA TRP A 425 14.30 -21.34 16.75
C TRP A 425 14.03 -22.54 15.83
N GLN A 426 14.91 -22.78 14.85
CA GLN A 426 14.75 -23.88 13.90
C GLN A 426 14.81 -25.26 14.57
N MET A 427 15.69 -25.43 15.57
CA MET A 427 15.76 -26.66 16.36
C MET A 427 14.51 -26.92 17.19
N GLU A 428 13.89 -25.87 17.75
CA GLU A 428 12.64 -26.00 18.52
C GLU A 428 11.44 -26.26 17.61
N ALA A 429 11.27 -25.45 16.56
CA ALA A 429 10.08 -25.43 15.73
C ALA A 429 9.93 -26.70 14.87
N ASN A 430 11.03 -27.19 14.29
CA ASN A 430 11.05 -28.31 13.33
C ASN A 430 10.16 -28.14 12.07
N PHE A 431 9.52 -26.98 11.88
CA PHE A 431 8.72 -26.63 10.69
C PHE A 431 9.22 -25.38 9.95
N ASP A 432 10.22 -24.66 10.48
CA ASP A 432 10.76 -23.41 9.92
C ASP A 432 12.16 -23.55 9.32
N ASN A 433 12.38 -24.67 8.62
CA ASN A 433 13.72 -25.15 8.23
C ASN A 433 14.36 -24.38 7.06
N HIS A 434 13.61 -23.52 6.37
CA HIS A 434 14.11 -22.77 5.20
C HIS A 434 14.05 -21.25 5.40
N SER A 435 13.67 -20.76 6.58
CA SER A 435 13.84 -19.33 6.88
C SER A 435 15.32 -18.95 6.95
N ILE A 436 15.58 -17.69 6.62
CA ILE A 436 16.85 -17.00 6.79
C ILE A 436 16.66 -15.89 7.82
N GLY A 437 17.75 -15.36 8.38
CA GLY A 437 17.59 -14.37 9.44
C GLY A 437 18.84 -14.11 10.27
N PHE A 438 18.61 -13.47 11.41
CA PHE A 438 19.66 -13.11 12.36
C PHE A 438 20.14 -14.34 13.16
N THR A 439 21.45 -14.52 13.21
CA THR A 439 22.13 -15.43 14.15
C THR A 439 23.24 -14.69 14.89
N SER A 440 23.33 -14.85 16.20
CA SER A 440 24.35 -14.18 17.00
C SER A 440 25.75 -14.75 16.70
N PRO A 441 26.76 -13.91 16.40
CA PRO A 441 28.13 -14.40 16.20
C PRO A 441 28.67 -15.06 17.47
N GLY A 442 28.82 -16.39 17.45
CA GLY A 442 29.35 -17.18 18.57
C GLY A 442 28.30 -17.91 19.41
N GLY A 443 27.01 -17.88 19.03
CA GLY A 443 25.99 -18.74 19.62
C GLY A 443 26.26 -20.21 19.29
N THR A 444 26.62 -21.00 20.29
CA THR A 444 26.42 -22.46 20.22
C THR A 444 24.94 -22.72 20.42
N ALA A 445 24.35 -23.64 19.65
CA ALA A 445 23.04 -24.20 19.92
C ALA A 445 22.89 -24.48 21.43
N ASP A 446 21.96 -23.81 22.10
CA ASP A 446 21.67 -24.10 23.51
C ASP A 446 21.00 -25.49 23.56
N THR A 447 21.76 -26.49 24.01
CA THR A 447 21.36 -27.92 24.06
C THR A 447 20.32 -28.22 25.12
#